data_AF-A0A4Y9M8Q6-F1
#
_entry.id   AF-A0A4Y9M8Q6-F1
#
_cell.length_a   1.000
_cell.length_b   1.000
_cell.length_c   1.000
_cell.angle_alpha   90.00
_cell.angle_beta   90.00
_cell.angle_gamma   90.00
#
_symmetry.space_group_name_H-M   'P 1'
#
loop_
_entity.id
_entity.type
_entity.pdbx_description
1 polymer ?
#
loop_
_entity_poly.entity_id
_entity_poly.type
_entity_poly.pdbx_seq_one_letter_code
_entity_poly.pdbx_strand_id
1 'polypeptide(L)'
;MLARLASLLLAASAVLVLGVTPSAEAAWATTGVGPATQKAMAMPTGTIPVSVHGVSLGAVGRAYTITWPTAWLQAGRPATGYIINRSSSLLGQALLSGGSCAGLSTSSRYVPVDTMASTQTCTDESLVTLGTVRYSVTPVYGNWRGQPSDWTPAFN
;
A
#
# COMPACT_ATOMS: atom_id res chain seq x y z
N MET A 1 -58.19 -19.96 -12.49
CA MET A 1 -56.79 -19.82 -12.97
C MET A 1 -56.08 -18.60 -12.34
N LEU A 2 -56.14 -18.43 -11.01
CA LEU A 2 -55.48 -17.32 -10.31
C LEU A 2 -54.12 -17.69 -9.69
N ALA A 3 -53.72 -18.96 -9.76
CA ALA A 3 -52.48 -19.45 -9.14
C ALA A 3 -51.20 -19.16 -9.93
N ARG A 4 -51.30 -18.66 -11.18
CA ARG A 4 -50.13 -18.40 -12.04
C ARG A 4 -49.55 -16.99 -11.94
N LEU A 5 -50.26 -16.05 -11.33
CA LEU A 5 -49.81 -14.65 -11.20
C LEU A 5 -48.98 -14.39 -9.92
N ALA A 6 -49.15 -15.21 -8.87
CA ALA A 6 -48.39 -15.06 -7.63
C ALA A 6 -46.91 -15.50 -7.75
N SER A 7 -46.60 -16.41 -8.68
CA SER A 7 -45.24 -16.93 -8.87
C SER A 7 -44.32 -15.98 -9.64
N LEU A 8 -44.86 -15.00 -10.36
CA LEU A 8 -44.06 -14.03 -11.12
C LEU A 8 -43.57 -12.86 -10.26
N LEU A 9 -44.26 -12.55 -9.16
CA LEU A 9 -43.87 -11.47 -8.25
C LEU A 9 -42.78 -11.89 -7.25
N LEU A 10 -42.69 -13.17 -6.88
CA LEU A 10 -41.61 -13.66 -6.00
C LEU A 10 -40.27 -13.86 -6.73
N ALA A 11 -40.28 -14.03 -8.05
CA ALA A 11 -39.05 -14.18 -8.84
C ALA A 11 -38.35 -12.84 -9.13
N ALA A 12 -39.04 -11.71 -8.94
CA ALA A 12 -38.52 -10.37 -9.24
C ALA A 12 -37.71 -9.74 -8.09
N SER A 13 -37.72 -10.33 -6.88
CA SER A 13 -37.18 -9.69 -5.67
C SER A 13 -35.82 -10.24 -5.21
N ALA A 14 -35.29 -11.29 -5.83
CA ALA A 14 -34.12 -12.01 -5.33
C ALA A 14 -32.77 -11.60 -5.93
N VAL A 15 -32.71 -10.59 -6.81
CA VAL A 15 -31.43 -10.18 -7.45
C VAL A 15 -30.84 -8.88 -6.85
N LEU A 16 -31.47 -8.29 -5.84
CA LEU A 16 -30.97 -7.06 -5.21
C LEU A 16 -29.87 -7.26 -4.14
N VAL A 17 -29.28 -8.45 -4.03
CA VAL A 17 -28.14 -8.71 -3.15
C VAL A 17 -27.04 -9.48 -3.90
N LEU A 18 -26.61 -8.93 -5.03
CA LEU A 18 -25.20 -9.04 -5.42
C LEU A 18 -24.54 -7.83 -4.74
N GLY A 19 -24.30 -7.88 -3.43
CA GLY A 19 -23.20 -8.69 -2.95
C GLY A 19 -21.96 -8.12 -3.60
N VAL A 20 -21.50 -6.99 -3.06
CA VAL A 20 -20.28 -6.28 -3.47
C VAL A 20 -19.25 -7.34 -3.76
N THR A 21 -18.98 -7.62 -5.03
CA THR A 21 -17.95 -8.58 -5.40
C THR A 21 -16.71 -8.10 -4.67
N PRO A 22 -16.13 -8.87 -3.72
CA PRO A 22 -14.80 -8.53 -3.24
C PRO A 22 -13.99 -8.40 -4.52
N SER A 23 -13.49 -7.20 -4.78
CA SER A 23 -12.69 -6.93 -5.96
C SER A 23 -11.64 -8.01 -5.99
N ALA A 24 -11.83 -8.97 -6.90
CA ALA A 24 -10.90 -10.07 -7.09
C ALA A 24 -9.53 -9.44 -7.17
N GLU A 25 -8.62 -9.95 -6.35
CA GLU A 25 -7.26 -9.47 -6.22
C GLU A 25 -6.61 -9.53 -7.59
N ALA A 26 -6.75 -8.44 -8.36
CA ALA A 26 -6.17 -8.31 -9.67
C ALA A 26 -4.69 -7.99 -9.45
N ALA A 27 -3.95 -9.04 -9.12
CA ALA A 27 -2.55 -9.13 -9.48
C ALA A 27 -2.48 -8.94 -10.99
N TRP A 28 -2.12 -7.72 -11.38
CA TRP A 28 -1.50 -7.32 -12.64
C TRP A 28 -1.98 -7.99 -13.92
N ALA A 29 -2.61 -7.18 -14.77
CA ALA A 29 -2.33 -7.23 -16.19
C ALA A 29 -1.94 -5.82 -16.64
N THR A 30 -0.64 -5.55 -16.75
CA THR A 30 -0.11 -4.40 -17.51
C THR A 30 -0.44 -4.52 -19.01
N THR A 31 -0.88 -5.69 -19.43
CA THR A 31 -1.42 -6.00 -20.75
C THR A 31 -2.87 -6.47 -20.61
N GLY A 32 -3.81 -5.56 -20.79
CA GLY A 32 -5.24 -5.84 -20.74
C GLY A 32 -6.05 -4.63 -21.19
N VAL A 33 -7.23 -4.86 -21.74
CA VAL A 33 -8.13 -3.78 -22.18
C VAL A 33 -9.27 -3.69 -21.17
N GLY A 34 -9.39 -2.55 -20.49
CA GLY A 34 -10.53 -2.30 -19.59
C GLY A 34 -10.30 -1.21 -18.54
N PRO A 35 -11.36 -0.80 -17.81
CA PRO A 35 -11.30 0.29 -16.84
C PRO A 35 -10.36 0.03 -15.66
N ALA A 36 -10.15 -1.24 -15.31
CA ALA A 36 -9.23 -1.65 -14.26
C ALA A 36 -7.77 -1.36 -14.66
N THR A 37 -7.37 -1.73 -15.88
CA THR A 37 -6.04 -1.45 -16.41
C THR A 37 -5.79 0.04 -16.55
N GLN A 38 -6.79 0.82 -17.01
CA GLN A 38 -6.69 2.28 -17.08
C GLN A 38 -6.51 2.92 -15.69
N LYS A 39 -7.21 2.43 -14.67
CA LYS A 39 -7.05 2.91 -13.28
C LYS A 39 -5.70 2.52 -12.68
N ALA A 40 -5.18 1.33 -13.00
CA ALA A 40 -3.83 0.94 -12.62
C ALA A 40 -2.76 1.80 -13.31
N MET A 41 -2.91 2.12 -14.60
CA MET A 41 -2.00 3.03 -15.32
C MET A 41 -2.08 4.48 -14.80
N ALA A 42 -3.17 4.86 -14.15
CA ALA A 42 -3.33 6.18 -13.55
C ALA A 42 -2.68 6.31 -12.15
N MET A 43 -2.17 5.21 -11.57
CA MET A 43 -1.46 5.26 -10.29
C MET A 43 -0.06 5.85 -10.50
N PRO A 44 0.37 6.81 -9.64
CA PRO A 44 1.73 7.32 -9.70
C PRO A 44 2.75 6.24 -9.31
N THR A 45 3.97 6.37 -9.82
CA THR A 45 5.13 5.66 -9.28
C THR A 45 5.48 6.22 -7.91
N GLY A 46 5.98 5.38 -7.02
CA GLY A 46 6.48 5.80 -5.72
C GLY A 46 7.63 6.79 -5.84
N THR A 47 7.68 7.70 -4.88
CA THR A 47 8.79 8.64 -4.71
C THR A 47 9.87 8.00 -3.86
N ILE A 48 11.12 8.16 -4.30
CA ILE A 48 12.27 7.72 -3.51
C ILE A 48 12.24 8.49 -2.18
N PRO A 49 12.36 7.81 -1.02
CA PRO A 49 12.50 8.50 0.25
C PRO A 49 13.63 9.53 0.20
N VAL A 50 13.30 10.76 0.59
CA VAL A 50 14.21 11.91 0.55
C VAL A 50 15.09 11.98 1.79
N SER A 51 14.65 11.36 2.89
CA SER A 51 15.46 11.22 4.09
C SER A 51 15.18 9.91 4.79
N VAL A 52 16.26 9.32 5.31
CA VAL A 52 16.24 8.17 6.22
C VAL A 52 17.15 8.53 7.38
N HIS A 53 16.59 8.63 8.58
CA HIS A 53 17.32 8.97 9.78
C HIS A 53 17.31 7.80 10.74
N GLY A 54 18.49 7.21 10.98
CA GLY A 54 18.68 6.11 11.91
C GLY A 54 19.01 6.60 13.32
N VAL A 55 18.36 6.02 14.33
CA VAL A 55 18.71 6.19 15.74
C VAL A 55 19.03 4.83 16.36
N SER A 56 20.07 4.80 17.19
CA SER A 56 20.37 3.63 18.02
C SER A 56 19.40 3.58 19.19
N LEU A 57 18.75 2.43 19.39
CA LEU A 57 17.96 2.13 20.59
C LEU A 57 18.80 1.41 21.65
N GLY A 58 20.14 1.48 21.54
CA GLY A 58 21.07 0.78 22.44
C GLY A 58 21.09 -0.73 22.20
N ALA A 59 21.10 -1.52 23.27
CA ALA A 59 21.07 -2.99 23.19
C ALA A 59 19.76 -3.55 22.61
N VAL A 60 18.73 -2.71 22.48
CA VAL A 60 17.39 -3.09 22.04
C VAL A 60 17.28 -3.11 20.52
N GLY A 61 18.12 -2.39 19.77
CA GLY A 61 18.10 -2.40 18.31
C GLY A 61 18.29 -1.02 17.66
N ARG A 62 17.69 -0.81 16.49
CA ARG A 62 17.72 0.46 15.74
C ARG A 62 16.33 0.83 15.25
N ALA A 63 16.09 2.14 15.14
CA ALA A 63 14.92 2.69 14.47
C ALA A 63 15.34 3.59 13.30
N TYR A 64 14.62 3.53 12.20
CA TYR A 64 14.82 4.38 11.03
C TYR A 64 13.54 5.15 10.73
N THR A 65 13.60 6.48 10.82
CA THR A 65 12.54 7.37 10.35
C THR A 65 12.73 7.63 8.87
N ILE A 66 11.76 7.22 8.07
CA ILE A 66 11.78 7.30 6.61
C ILE A 66 10.78 8.36 6.20
N THR A 67 11.20 9.31 5.37
CA THR A 67 10.35 10.40 4.89
C THR A 67 10.37 10.49 3.36
N TRP A 68 9.19 10.62 2.75
CA TRP A 68 9.04 10.74 1.30
C TRP A 68 7.95 11.75 0.92
N PRO A 69 8.00 12.37 -0.27
CA PRO A 69 6.93 13.22 -0.77
C PRO A 69 5.64 12.43 -1.00
N THR A 70 4.49 13.02 -0.71
CA THR A 70 3.18 12.41 -1.00
C THR A 70 3.03 12.15 -2.49
N ALA A 71 2.61 10.93 -2.84
CA ALA A 71 2.26 10.59 -4.20
C ALA A 71 0.85 11.11 -4.52
N TRP A 72 0.75 11.93 -5.57
CA TRP A 72 -0.51 12.50 -6.03
C TRP A 72 -1.00 11.77 -7.29
N LEU A 73 -2.23 11.31 -7.24
CA LEU A 73 -2.96 10.80 -8.38
C LEU A 73 -3.48 11.99 -9.22
N GLN A 74 -3.95 11.67 -10.43
CA GLN A 74 -4.66 12.60 -11.29
C GLN A 74 -5.81 13.32 -10.54
N ALA A 75 -6.10 14.56 -10.94
CA ALA A 75 -7.09 15.42 -10.29
C ALA A 75 -6.81 15.76 -8.82
N GLY A 76 -5.54 15.74 -8.39
CA GLY A 76 -5.12 16.27 -7.09
C GLY A 76 -5.49 15.41 -5.88
N ARG A 77 -5.70 14.11 -6.07
CA ARG A 77 -6.02 13.17 -4.99
C ARG A 77 -4.74 12.54 -4.43
N PRO A 78 -4.49 12.54 -3.12
CA PRO A 78 -3.32 11.88 -2.57
C PRO A 78 -3.48 10.36 -2.54
N ALA A 79 -2.37 9.62 -2.52
CA ALA A 79 -2.38 8.21 -2.15
C ALA A 79 -2.93 8.03 -0.73
N THR A 80 -3.77 7.01 -0.53
CA THR A 80 -4.39 6.73 0.77
C THR A 80 -3.54 5.81 1.65
N GLY A 81 -2.37 5.38 1.16
CA GLY A 81 -1.40 4.64 1.93
C GLY A 81 -0.21 4.17 1.10
N TYR A 82 0.69 3.44 1.72
CA TYR A 82 1.97 3.05 1.13
C TYR A 82 2.37 1.64 1.55
N ILE A 83 3.10 0.96 0.69
CA ILE A 83 3.83 -0.26 1.03
C ILE A 83 5.30 0.11 1.06
N ILE A 84 5.96 -0.18 2.17
CA ILE A 84 7.36 0.13 2.38
C ILE A 84 8.12 -1.19 2.47
N ASN A 85 9.07 -1.38 1.57
CA ASN A 85 9.96 -2.53 1.59
C ASN A 85 11.33 -2.14 2.13
N ARG A 86 11.98 -3.08 2.81
CA ARG A 86 13.33 -2.93 3.32
C ARG A 86 14.24 -4.00 2.75
N SER A 87 15.37 -3.57 2.22
CA SER A 87 16.55 -4.42 2.03
C SER A 87 17.47 -4.27 3.22
N SER A 88 17.94 -5.38 3.77
CA SER A 88 19.01 -5.44 4.76
C SER A 88 20.17 -6.27 4.20
N SER A 89 21.40 -5.83 4.46
CA SER A 89 22.60 -6.60 4.11
C SER A 89 22.74 -7.92 4.89
N LEU A 90 22.11 -8.02 6.07
CA LEU A 90 22.23 -9.19 6.95
C LEU A 90 21.00 -10.11 6.91
N LEU A 91 19.81 -9.55 6.63
CA LEU A 91 18.55 -10.31 6.63
C LEU A 91 17.91 -10.42 5.25
N GLY A 92 18.49 -9.79 4.22
CA GLY A 92 17.91 -9.74 2.89
C GLY A 92 16.70 -8.80 2.79
N GLN A 93 15.83 -9.07 1.82
CA GLN A 93 14.63 -8.28 1.56
C GLN A 93 13.48 -8.77 2.43
N ALA A 94 12.86 -7.88 3.19
CA ALA A 94 11.72 -8.20 4.03
C ALA A 94 10.70 -7.06 4.04
N LEU A 95 9.42 -7.44 4.18
CA LEU A 95 8.37 -6.52 4.59
C LEU A 95 8.64 -6.04 6.00
N LEU A 96 8.36 -4.78 6.25
CA LEU A 96 8.52 -4.18 7.57
C LEU A 96 7.52 -4.82 8.53
N SER A 97 8.04 -5.35 9.65
CA SER A 97 7.25 -6.04 10.67
C SER A 97 7.23 -5.28 12.01
N GLY A 98 7.91 -4.13 12.09
CA GLY A 98 8.04 -3.33 13.31
C GLY A 98 7.81 -1.84 13.04
N GLY A 99 7.58 -1.10 14.14
CA GLY A 99 7.32 0.33 14.12
C GLY A 99 6.01 0.73 13.42
N SER A 100 5.85 2.02 13.12
CA SER A 100 4.67 2.53 12.44
C SER A 100 4.60 2.14 10.95
N CYS A 101 5.73 1.78 10.34
CA CYS A 101 5.76 1.34 8.94
C CYS A 101 5.16 -0.05 8.69
N ALA A 102 5.03 -0.91 9.73
CA ALA A 102 4.54 -2.27 9.58
C ALA A 102 3.12 -2.37 9.00
N GLY A 103 2.37 -1.27 9.08
CA GLY A 103 1.01 -1.18 8.59
C GLY A 103 0.01 -1.86 9.53
N LEU A 104 -1.27 -1.47 9.42
CA LEU A 104 -2.33 -1.95 10.31
C LEU A 104 -3.20 -3.06 9.69
N SER A 105 -2.72 -3.77 8.66
CA SER A 105 -3.57 -4.74 7.94
C SER A 105 -2.80 -5.94 7.39
N THR A 106 -3.56 -6.96 6.94
CA THR A 106 -3.10 -8.18 6.28
C THR A 106 -2.27 -7.95 5.01
N SER A 107 -2.25 -6.72 4.49
CA SER A 107 -1.46 -6.33 3.31
C SER A 107 -0.16 -5.60 3.64
N SER A 108 0.22 -5.47 4.93
CA SER A 108 1.40 -4.71 5.39
C SER A 108 1.47 -3.31 4.79
N ARG A 109 0.33 -2.61 4.86
CA ARG A 109 0.15 -1.28 4.30
C ARG A 109 0.22 -0.24 5.40
N TYR A 110 1.16 0.70 5.26
CA TYR A 110 1.18 1.93 6.03
C TYR A 110 0.04 2.86 5.58
N VAL A 111 -0.73 3.36 6.54
CA VAL A 111 -1.80 4.33 6.31
C VAL A 111 -1.42 5.62 7.04
N PRO A 112 -1.14 6.72 6.30
CA PRO A 112 -0.89 8.02 6.89
C PRO A 112 -2.01 8.47 7.82
N VAL A 113 -1.63 9.14 8.91
CA VAL A 113 -2.60 9.87 9.75
C VAL A 113 -3.19 11.05 8.97
N ASP A 114 -2.35 11.74 8.19
CA ASP A 114 -2.77 12.81 7.28
C ASP A 114 -2.32 12.50 5.85
N THR A 115 -3.27 12.09 5.01
CA THR A 115 -3.02 11.80 3.60
C THR A 115 -2.75 13.05 2.76
N MET A 116 -3.12 14.24 3.23
CA MET A 116 -2.96 15.51 2.50
C MET A 116 -1.63 16.22 2.80
N ALA A 117 -0.87 15.74 3.78
CA ALA A 117 0.46 16.27 4.08
C ALA A 117 1.35 16.27 2.83
N SER A 118 2.26 17.24 2.71
CA SER A 118 3.19 17.33 1.58
C SER A 118 4.22 16.20 1.57
N THR A 119 4.54 15.68 2.77
CA THR A 119 5.44 14.56 3.00
C THR A 119 4.80 13.57 3.94
N GLN A 120 5.23 12.32 3.81
CA GLN A 120 4.78 11.18 4.59
C GLN A 120 5.97 10.62 5.34
N THR A 121 5.72 10.14 6.55
CA THR A 121 6.78 9.62 7.40
C THR A 121 6.34 8.37 8.13
N CYS A 122 7.23 7.38 8.21
CA CYS A 122 7.02 6.22 9.05
C CYS A 122 8.33 5.81 9.73
N THR A 123 8.21 5.09 10.84
CA THR A 123 9.33 4.56 11.61
C THR A 123 9.38 3.06 11.44
N ASP A 124 10.50 2.56 10.93
CA ASP A 124 10.87 1.16 10.93
C ASP A 124 11.67 0.87 12.20
N GLU A 125 11.21 -0.07 13.01
CA GLU A 125 11.91 -0.50 14.21
C GLU A 125 12.34 -1.95 14.06
N SER A 126 13.59 -2.22 14.43
CA SER A 126 14.11 -3.57 14.44
C SER A 126 14.92 -3.84 15.70
N LEU A 127 14.59 -4.95 16.35
CA LEU A 127 15.29 -5.43 17.54
C LEU A 127 16.56 -6.23 17.22
N VAL A 128 16.87 -6.38 15.94
CA VAL A 128 18.02 -7.15 15.44
C VAL A 128 18.91 -6.25 14.60
N THR A 129 20.19 -6.59 14.53
CA THR A 129 21.14 -5.87 13.68
C THR A 129 20.80 -6.10 12.21
N LEU A 130 20.53 -5.02 11.48
CA LEU A 130 20.19 -5.07 10.05
C LEU A 130 21.40 -4.83 9.13
N GLY A 131 22.53 -4.41 9.70
CA GLY A 131 23.66 -3.90 8.91
C GLY A 131 23.21 -2.70 8.08
N THR A 132 23.62 -2.66 6.81
CA THR A 132 23.18 -1.62 5.90
C THR A 132 21.74 -1.85 5.40
N VAL A 133 20.92 -0.81 5.43
CA VAL A 133 19.51 -0.83 5.00
C VAL A 133 19.24 0.08 3.80
N ARG A 134 18.26 -0.31 2.98
CA ARG A 134 17.71 0.50 1.88
C ARG A 134 16.19 0.36 1.87
N TYR A 135 15.50 1.41 1.41
CA TYR A 135 14.04 1.45 1.40
C TYR A 135 13.50 1.74 0.01
N SER A 136 12.33 1.20 -0.29
CA SER A 136 11.51 1.57 -1.46
C SER A 136 10.06 1.73 -1.03
N VAL A 137 9.36 2.65 -1.70
CA VAL A 137 8.00 3.04 -1.35
C VAL A 137 7.09 2.82 -2.54
N THR A 138 5.92 2.21 -2.31
CA THR A 138 4.90 1.99 -3.34
C THR A 138 3.60 2.68 -2.91
N PRO A 139 3.03 3.61 -3.69
CA PRO A 139 1.81 4.30 -3.32
C PRO A 139 0.59 3.40 -3.54
N VAL A 140 -0.41 3.56 -2.67
CA VAL A 140 -1.64 2.77 -2.66
C VAL A 140 -2.84 3.70 -2.58
N TYR A 141 -3.85 3.47 -3.42
CA TYR A 141 -5.13 4.18 -3.39
C TYR A 141 -6.29 3.18 -3.34
N GLY A 142 -6.95 3.05 -2.18
CA GLY A 142 -7.93 1.98 -1.97
C GLY A 142 -7.26 0.61 -2.13
N ASN A 143 -7.70 -0.18 -3.12
CA ASN A 143 -7.11 -1.48 -3.45
C ASN A 143 -6.06 -1.41 -4.58
N TRP A 144 -5.82 -0.21 -5.14
CA TRP A 144 -4.89 0.00 -6.25
C TRP A 144 -3.49 0.28 -5.74
N ARG A 145 -2.47 -0.29 -6.38
CA ARG A 145 -1.05 -0.09 -6.06
C ARG A 145 -0.33 0.46 -7.29
N GLY A 146 0.54 1.45 -7.09
CA GLY A 146 1.42 1.99 -8.13
C GLY A 146 2.68 1.14 -8.34
N GLN A 147 3.60 1.65 -9.15
CA GLN A 147 4.96 1.10 -9.25
C GLN A 147 5.79 1.51 -8.01
N PRO A 148 6.69 0.64 -7.52
CA PRO A 148 7.62 1.01 -6.45
C PRO A 148 8.58 2.11 -6.92
N SER A 149 9.05 2.92 -5.97
CA SER A 149 10.18 3.81 -6.20
C SER A 149 11.47 3.02 -6.44
N ASP A 150 12.49 3.68 -6.99
CA ASP A 150 13.85 3.18 -6.84
C ASP A 150 14.24 3.07 -5.36
N TRP A 151 15.23 2.22 -5.09
CA TRP A 151 15.79 2.05 -3.77
C TRP A 151 16.62 3.27 -3.37
N THR A 152 16.44 3.72 -2.13
CA THR A 152 17.33 4.71 -1.52
C THR A 152 18.80 4.28 -1.57
N PRO A 153 19.76 5.20 -1.35
CA PRO A 153 21.11 4.82 -0.95
C PRO A 153 21.10 3.92 0.29
N ALA A 154 22.26 3.32 0.55
CA ALA A 154 22.48 2.43 1.69
C ALA A 154 22.74 3.24 2.97
N PHE A 155 22.05 2.93 4.06
CA PHE A 155 22.19 3.58 5.38
C PHE A 155 22.65 2.59 6.43
N ASN A 156 23.47 3.02 7.40
CA ASN A 156 23.93 2.19 8.52
C ASN A 156 23.25 2.59 9.82
#